data_AF-A0A4Q3NBW8-F1
#
_entry.id   AF-A0A4Q3NBW8-F1
#
_cell.length_a   1.000
_cell.length_b   1.000
_cell.length_c   1.000
_cell.angle_alpha   90.00
_cell.angle_beta   90.00
_cell.angle_gamma   90.00
#
_symmetry.space_group_name_H-M   'P 1'
#
loop_
_entity.id
_entity.type
_entity.pdbx_description
1 polymer ?
#
loop_
_entity_poly.entity_id
_entity_poly.type
_entity_poly.pdbx_seq_one_letter_code
_entity_poly.pdbx_strand_id
1 'polypeptide(L)'
;WSGLAAYAPFARRLAELKLRLFVLQSTCYQAVADAMSGAEPGPEASLMKIRGSELQQDIAEAMVDALGLAGIAYDPADLGGMGSPPAEGPFEAPGILKDHLHGRAATIYGGSNEIQRNIIAKMALGL
;
A
#
# COMPACT_ATOMS: atom_id res chain seq x y z
N TRP A 1 13.15 17.53 -2.93
CA TRP A 1 12.17 17.36 -1.84
C TRP A 1 11.43 18.63 -1.41
N SER A 2 12.04 19.83 -1.35
CA SER A 2 11.40 21.04 -0.77
C SER A 2 10.21 21.63 -1.56
N GLY A 3 10.10 21.41 -2.87
CA GLY A 3 9.03 22.00 -3.69
C GLY A 3 7.70 21.25 -3.64
N LEU A 4 7.71 19.92 -3.71
CA LEU A 4 6.48 19.12 -3.81
C LEU A 4 5.80 18.90 -2.46
N ALA A 5 6.58 18.78 -1.38
CA ALA A 5 6.03 18.74 -0.02
C ALA A 5 5.36 20.07 0.39
N ALA A 6 5.72 21.19 -0.25
CA ALA A 6 5.08 22.48 -0.08
C ALA A 6 3.86 22.68 -1.02
N TYR A 7 3.65 21.78 -2.00
CA TYR A 7 2.47 21.81 -2.85
C TYR A 7 1.26 21.29 -2.08
N ALA A 8 0.32 22.19 -1.77
CA ALA A 8 -0.78 21.91 -0.84
C ALA A 8 -1.60 20.64 -1.16
N PRO A 9 -1.91 20.30 -2.43
CA PRO A 9 -2.59 19.05 -2.74
C PRO A 9 -1.78 17.79 -2.42
N PHE A 10 -0.48 17.80 -2.70
CA PHE A 10 0.39 16.66 -2.39
C PHE A 10 0.61 16.51 -0.87
N ALA A 11 0.82 17.63 -0.16
CA ALA A 11 0.90 17.64 1.30
C ALA A 11 -0.37 17.07 1.96
N ARG A 12 -1.55 17.42 1.43
CA ARG A 12 -2.83 16.88 1.88
C ARG A 12 -2.94 15.37 1.64
N ARG A 13 -2.63 14.90 0.43
CA ARG A 13 -2.61 13.47 0.10
C ARG A 13 -1.66 12.70 1.02
N LEU A 14 -0.47 13.24 1.28
CA LEU A 14 0.49 12.62 2.19
C LEU A 14 -0.06 12.54 3.63
N ALA A 15 -0.74 13.59 4.11
CA ALA A 15 -1.38 13.56 5.42
C ALA A 15 -2.50 12.51 5.50
N GLU A 16 -3.31 12.38 4.44
CA GLU A 16 -4.37 11.36 4.35
C GLU A 16 -3.79 9.94 4.34
N LEU A 17 -2.71 9.69 3.59
CA LEU A 17 -2.02 8.40 3.58
C LEU A 17 -1.45 8.04 4.95
N LYS A 18 -0.82 9.01 5.63
CA LYS A 18 -0.31 8.83 7.00
C LYS A 18 -1.42 8.51 7.99
N LEU A 19 -2.56 9.21 7.89
CA LEU A 19 -3.71 8.95 8.75
C LEU A 19 -4.28 7.55 8.51
N ARG A 20 -4.44 7.15 7.24
CA ARG A 20 -4.92 5.81 6.87
C ARG A 20 -3.98 4.72 7.37
N LEU A 21 -2.67 4.93 7.29
CA LEU A 21 -1.67 4.00 7.83
C LEU A 21 -1.80 3.87 9.36
N PHE A 22 -1.91 5.01 10.06
CA PHE A 22 -2.08 5.02 11.51
C PHE A 22 -3.35 4.29 11.97
N VAL A 23 -4.47 4.52 11.27
CA VAL A 23 -5.74 3.84 11.56
C VAL A 23 -5.60 2.34 11.30
N LEU A 24 -5.06 1.94 10.15
CA LEU A 24 -4.87 0.52 9.82
C LEU A 24 -3.97 -0.19 10.85
N GLN A 25 -2.86 0.44 11.25
CA GLN A 25 -1.96 -0.09 12.26
C GLN A 25 -2.66 -0.27 13.61
N SER A 26 -3.47 0.72 14.01
CA SER A 26 -4.26 0.64 15.24
C SER A 26 -5.28 -0.51 15.19
N THR A 27 -5.96 -0.68 14.06
CA THR A 27 -6.88 -1.81 13.83
C THR A 27 -6.16 -3.16 13.87
N CYS A 28 -4.95 -3.26 13.31
CA CYS A 28 -4.13 -4.47 13.42
C CYS A 28 -3.79 -4.80 14.87
N TYR A 29 -3.40 -3.80 15.67
CA TYR A 29 -3.11 -4.02 17.10
C TYR A 29 -4.35 -4.45 17.88
N GLN A 30 -5.51 -3.86 17.61
CA GLN A 30 -6.77 -4.29 18.22
C GLN A 30 -7.11 -5.73 17.86
N ALA A 31 -7.04 -6.11 16.58
CA ALA A 31 -7.32 -7.47 16.15
C ALA A 31 -6.38 -8.50 16.80
N VAL A 32 -5.10 -8.16 17.00
CA VAL A 32 -4.15 -9.01 17.74
C VAL A 32 -4.54 -9.10 19.21
N ALA A 33 -4.90 -8.00 19.86
CA ALA A 33 -5.33 -7.99 21.25
C ALA A 33 -6.60 -8.83 21.46
N ASP A 34 -7.57 -8.71 20.57
CA ASP A 34 -8.82 -9.48 20.60
C ASP A 34 -8.55 -10.98 20.45
N ALA A 35 -7.71 -11.35 19.47
CA ALA A 35 -7.28 -12.73 19.29
C ALA A 35 -6.56 -13.29 20.54
N MET A 36 -5.69 -12.50 21.17
CA MET A 36 -5.01 -12.90 22.42
C MET A 36 -5.97 -13.04 23.60
N SER A 37 -7.09 -12.30 23.59
CA SER A 37 -8.14 -12.40 24.60
C SER A 37 -9.09 -13.60 24.40
N GLY A 38 -8.92 -14.33 23.29
CA GLY A 38 -9.80 -15.45 22.93
C GLY A 38 -11.13 -15.03 22.28
N ALA A 39 -11.22 -13.79 21.80
CA ALA A 39 -12.38 -13.35 21.02
C ALA A 39 -12.52 -14.20 19.75
N GLU A 40 -13.76 -14.43 19.32
CA GLU A 40 -14.02 -15.16 18.08
C GLU A 40 -13.50 -14.36 16.87
N PRO A 41 -12.88 -15.03 15.88
CA PRO A 41 -12.42 -14.34 14.67
C PRO A 41 -13.59 -13.71 13.90
N GLY A 42 -13.54 -12.41 13.71
CA GLY A 42 -14.49 -11.68 12.88
C GLY A 42 -13.96 -11.40 11.46
N PRO A 43 -14.63 -10.50 10.73
CA PRO A 43 -14.24 -10.11 9.37
C PRO A 43 -13.02 -9.17 9.32
N GLU A 44 -12.35 -8.91 10.45
CA GLU A 44 -11.28 -7.90 10.56
C GLU A 44 -10.09 -8.27 9.68
N ALA A 45 -9.75 -9.55 9.54
CA ALA A 45 -8.68 -10.00 8.65
C ALA A 45 -8.94 -9.64 7.18
N SER A 46 -10.18 -9.85 6.71
CA SER A 46 -10.60 -9.46 5.36
C SER A 46 -10.61 -7.95 5.17
N LEU A 47 -11.05 -7.20 6.17
CA LEU A 47 -10.99 -5.74 6.17
C LEU A 47 -9.54 -5.25 6.08
N MET A 48 -8.65 -5.78 6.92
CA MET A 48 -7.23 -5.44 6.93
C MET A 48 -6.57 -5.72 5.59
N LYS A 49 -6.88 -6.86 4.93
CA LYS A 49 -6.38 -7.17 3.58
C LYS A 49 -6.79 -6.09 2.59
N ILE A 50 -8.08 -5.76 2.52
CA ILE A 50 -8.59 -4.76 1.56
C ILE A 50 -7.90 -3.42 1.80
N ARG A 51 -7.96 -2.90 3.04
CA ARG A 51 -7.44 -1.56 3.36
C ARG A 51 -5.93 -1.48 3.25
N GLY A 52 -5.21 -2.55 3.61
CA GLY A 52 -3.77 -2.64 3.47
C GLY A 52 -3.32 -2.66 2.01
N SER A 53 -3.94 -3.49 1.17
CA SER A 53 -3.58 -3.57 -0.26
C SER A 53 -3.92 -2.28 -1.02
N GLU A 54 -5.06 -1.65 -0.76
CA GLU A 54 -5.42 -0.34 -1.33
C GLU A 54 -4.44 0.76 -0.87
N LEU A 55 -4.12 0.81 0.42
CA LEU A 55 -3.18 1.79 0.95
C LEU A 55 -1.76 1.61 0.38
N GLN A 56 -1.29 0.37 0.22
CA GLN A 56 0.01 0.09 -0.38
C GLN A 56 0.09 0.63 -1.82
N GLN A 57 -0.96 0.43 -2.62
CA GLN A 57 -1.00 0.95 -3.99
C GLN A 57 -1.02 2.48 -4.01
N ASP A 58 -1.82 3.12 -3.15
CA ASP A 58 -1.89 4.58 -3.08
C ASP A 58 -0.57 5.21 -2.62
N ILE A 59 0.16 4.56 -1.69
CA ILE A 59 1.50 4.98 -1.26
C ILE A 59 2.49 4.85 -2.43
N ALA A 60 2.50 3.71 -3.12
CA ALA A 60 3.41 3.49 -4.24
C ALA A 60 3.17 4.51 -5.38
N GLU A 61 1.91 4.81 -5.69
CA GLU A 61 1.55 5.85 -6.64
C GLU A 61 2.01 7.24 -6.16
N ALA A 62 1.81 7.57 -4.88
CA ALA A 62 2.30 8.83 -4.32
C ALA A 62 3.83 8.96 -4.36
N MET A 63 4.57 7.84 -4.24
CA MET A 63 6.03 7.83 -4.41
C MET A 63 6.45 8.06 -5.85
N VAL A 64 5.76 7.48 -6.83
CA VAL A 64 5.99 7.75 -8.26
C VAL A 64 5.73 9.23 -8.56
N ASP A 65 4.58 9.76 -8.13
CA ASP A 65 4.23 11.18 -8.31
C ASP A 65 5.22 12.12 -7.63
N ALA A 66 5.72 11.73 -6.44
CA ALA A 66 6.67 12.52 -5.67
C ALA A 66 7.97 12.80 -6.44
N LEU A 67 8.38 11.85 -7.27
CA LEU A 67 9.61 11.87 -8.05
C LEU A 67 9.42 12.45 -9.46
N GLY A 68 8.18 12.68 -9.89
CA GLY A 68 7.86 13.20 -11.21
C GLY A 68 8.49 12.34 -12.32
N LEU A 69 9.23 12.97 -13.24
CA LEU A 69 9.89 12.26 -14.35
C LEU A 69 10.87 11.18 -13.89
N ALA A 70 11.52 11.35 -12.73
CA ALA A 70 12.41 10.32 -12.20
C ALA A 70 11.64 9.09 -11.69
N GLY A 71 10.38 9.26 -11.27
CA GLY A 71 9.53 8.19 -10.75
C GLY A 71 9.04 7.21 -11.81
N ILE A 72 9.15 7.57 -13.10
CA ILE A 72 8.78 6.71 -14.23
C ILE A 72 9.97 6.04 -14.90
N ALA A 73 11.18 6.22 -14.38
CA ALA A 73 12.36 5.52 -14.87
C ALA A 73 12.20 4.01 -14.65
N TYR A 74 12.43 3.22 -15.70
CA TYR A 74 12.31 1.77 -15.65
C TYR A 74 13.53 1.13 -16.33
N ASP A 75 14.21 0.25 -15.61
CA ASP A 75 15.28 -0.58 -16.17
C ASP A 75 14.81 -2.04 -16.24
N PRO A 76 14.61 -2.61 -17.44
CA PRO A 76 14.28 -4.03 -17.60
C PRO A 76 15.32 -4.98 -16.99
N ALA A 77 16.58 -4.56 -16.83
CA ALA A 77 17.62 -5.36 -16.19
C ALA A 77 17.42 -5.49 -14.66
N ASP A 78 16.67 -4.58 -14.03
CA ASP A 78 16.38 -4.57 -12.59
C ASP A 78 15.21 -5.51 -12.19
N LEU A 79 14.67 -6.28 -13.15
CA LEU A 79 13.63 -7.28 -12.92
C LEU A 79 14.08 -8.43 -11.99
N GLY A 80 15.39 -8.68 -11.86
CA GLY A 80 15.97 -9.81 -11.14
C GLY A 80 16.19 -9.66 -9.63
N GLY A 81 15.92 -8.49 -9.03
CA GLY A 81 15.92 -8.33 -7.57
C GLY A 81 17.28 -8.14 -6.89
N MET A 82 18.36 -7.93 -7.64
CA MET A 82 19.66 -7.51 -7.11
C MET A 82 20.03 -6.19 -7.75
N GLY A 83 19.57 -5.10 -7.13
CA GLY A 83 19.67 -3.74 -7.64
C GLY A 83 21.09 -3.38 -8.05
N SER A 84 21.27 -3.05 -9.33
CA SER A 84 22.36 -2.17 -9.71
C SER A 84 21.88 -0.74 -9.44
N PRO A 85 22.70 0.14 -8.82
CA PRO A 85 22.36 1.54 -8.72
C PRO A 85 22.12 2.10 -10.14
N PRO A 86 21.18 3.06 -10.31
CA PRO A 86 20.83 3.57 -11.63
C PRO A 86 22.08 4.13 -12.31
N ALA A 87 22.23 3.84 -13.61
CA ALA A 87 23.38 4.32 -14.37
C ALA A 87 23.48 5.85 -14.36
N GLU A 88 22.33 6.55 -14.30
CA GLU A 88 22.25 8.01 -14.13
C GLU A 88 20.95 8.40 -13.40
N GLY A 89 21.04 9.26 -12.38
CA GLY A 89 19.91 9.77 -11.60
C GLY A 89 20.21 9.84 -10.08
N PRO A 90 19.42 10.59 -9.28
CA PRO A 90 19.59 10.61 -7.84
C PRO A 90 19.51 9.19 -7.27
N PHE A 91 20.39 8.86 -6.32
CA PHE A 91 20.55 7.55 -5.67
C PHE A 91 19.25 6.98 -5.04
N GLU A 92 18.18 7.76 -5.00
CA GLU A 92 16.96 7.53 -4.22
C GLU A 92 15.82 6.83 -4.99
N ALA A 93 15.99 6.48 -6.28
CA ALA A 93 14.88 6.04 -7.14
C ALA A 93 14.97 4.68 -7.89
N PRO A 94 16.00 3.81 -7.76
CA PRO A 94 15.95 2.54 -8.48
C PRO A 94 14.77 1.68 -7.96
N GLY A 95 13.95 1.18 -8.89
CA GLY A 95 12.91 0.20 -8.60
C GLY A 95 11.52 0.73 -8.21
N ILE A 96 11.31 2.04 -7.99
CA ILE A 96 10.01 2.54 -7.51
C ILE A 96 8.87 2.27 -8.51
N LEU A 97 9.09 2.47 -9.81
CA LEU A 97 8.10 2.13 -10.83
C LEU A 97 7.85 0.62 -10.88
N LYS A 98 8.91 -0.18 -10.80
CA LYS A 98 8.81 -1.65 -10.74
C LYS A 98 7.96 -2.09 -9.54
N ASP A 99 8.18 -1.52 -8.37
CA ASP A 99 7.44 -1.86 -7.15
C ASP A 99 5.99 -1.40 -7.23
N HIS A 100 5.73 -0.22 -7.80
CA HIS A 100 4.37 0.24 -8.08
C HIS A 100 3.63 -0.74 -9.00
N LEU A 101 4.27 -1.19 -10.10
CA LEU A 101 3.66 -2.12 -11.05
C LEU A 101 3.44 -3.51 -10.44
N HIS A 102 4.43 -4.07 -9.73
CA HIS A 102 4.26 -5.35 -9.03
C HIS A 102 3.21 -5.27 -7.92
N GLY A 103 3.18 -4.16 -7.17
CA GLY A 103 2.24 -3.90 -6.08
C GLY A 103 0.78 -3.87 -6.53
N ARG A 104 0.49 -3.69 -7.83
CA ARG A 104 -0.87 -3.81 -8.38
C ARG A 104 -1.50 -5.18 -8.11
N ALA A 105 -0.69 -6.24 -8.04
CA ALA A 105 -1.17 -7.58 -7.77
C ALA A 105 -1.70 -7.75 -6.33
N ALA A 106 -1.36 -6.85 -5.39
CA ALA A 106 -1.75 -6.96 -3.97
C ALA A 106 -3.26 -7.00 -3.71
N THR A 107 -4.05 -6.36 -4.58
CA THR A 107 -5.51 -6.40 -4.50
C THR A 107 -6.12 -7.68 -5.08
N ILE A 108 -5.29 -8.58 -5.64
CA ILE A 108 -5.70 -9.83 -6.31
C ILE A 108 -5.24 -11.08 -5.57
N TYR A 109 -3.92 -11.21 -5.31
CA TYR A 109 -3.39 -12.41 -4.68
C TYR A 109 -3.83 -12.52 -3.20
N GLY A 110 -3.83 -13.75 -2.67
CA GLY A 110 -4.34 -14.02 -1.32
C GLY A 110 -5.86 -13.83 -1.19
N GLY A 111 -6.58 -13.89 -2.33
CA GLY A 111 -8.01 -13.59 -2.44
C GLY A 111 -8.23 -12.13 -2.83
N SER A 112 -8.95 -11.89 -3.92
CA SER A 112 -9.17 -10.53 -4.42
C SER A 112 -9.98 -9.69 -3.43
N ASN A 113 -9.91 -8.36 -3.56
CA ASN A 113 -10.68 -7.48 -2.67
C ASN A 113 -12.20 -7.70 -2.80
N GLU A 114 -12.70 -8.14 -3.95
CA GLU A 114 -14.09 -8.56 -4.15
C GLU A 114 -14.43 -9.81 -3.31
N ILE A 115 -13.54 -10.81 -3.31
CA ILE A 115 -13.71 -12.01 -2.48
C ILE A 115 -13.69 -11.64 -1.00
N GLN A 116 -12.78 -10.76 -0.57
CA GLN A 116 -12.75 -10.28 0.81
C GLN A 116 -14.02 -9.51 1.20
N ARG A 117 -14.56 -8.68 0.31
CA ARG A 117 -15.86 -8.00 0.53
C ARG A 117 -17.00 -8.99 0.68
N ASN A 118 -17.01 -10.09 -0.08
CA ASN A 118 -18.00 -11.14 0.07
C ASN A 118 -17.88 -11.89 1.40
N ILE A 119 -16.65 -12.12 1.89
CA ILE A 119 -16.44 -12.72 3.23
C ILE A 119 -16.99 -11.80 4.31
N ILE A 120 -16.70 -10.50 4.23
CA ILE A 120 -17.24 -9.50 5.15
C ILE A 120 -18.78 -9.51 5.11
N ALA A 121 -19.39 -9.51 3.92
CA ALA A 121 -20.84 -9.54 3.78
C ALA A 121 -21.46 -10.79 4.44
N LYS A 122 -20.85 -11.97 4.25
CA LYS A 122 -21.31 -13.22 4.88
C LYS A 122 -21.21 -13.17 6.40
N MET A 123 -20.08 -12.71 6.93
CA MET A 123 -19.82 -12.72 8.38
C MET A 123 -20.55 -11.61 9.13
N ALA A 124 -20.63 -10.41 8.55
CA ALA A 124 -21.22 -9.25 9.21
C ALA A 124 -22.72 -9.09 8.94
N LEU A 125 -23.20 -9.52 7.78
CA LEU A 125 -24.59 -9.30 7.33
C LEU A 125 -25.39 -10.58 7.11
N GLY A 126 -24.75 -11.76 7.12
CA GLY A 126 -25.42 -13.04 6.86
C GLY A 126 -25.95 -13.21 5.44
N LEU A 127 -25.39 -12.46 4.47
CA LEU A 127 -25.78 -12.45 3.06
C LEU A 127 -25.11 -13.55 2.23
#